data_AF-A0A0Q8FHV8-F1
#
_entry.id   AF-A0A0Q8FHV8-F1
#
_cell.length_a   1.000
_cell.length_b   1.000
_cell.length_c   1.000
_cell.angle_alpha   90.00
_cell.angle_beta   90.00
_cell.angle_gamma   90.00
#
_symmetry.space_group_name_H-M   'P 1'
#
loop_
_entity.id
_entity.type
_entity.pdbx_description
1 polymer ?
#
loop_
_entity_poly.entity_id
_entity_poly.type
_entity_poly.pdbx_seq_one_letter_code
_entity_poly.pdbx_strand_id
1 'polypeptide(L)'
;MTMRLNRLLPFALLCALALPLQAREYVDIQKRLTPEQMKATGLDQLSGEQLQLLNSLLDEDRKAVVEEVRKERRDDGPRVTGTLFGGAGLEPVTSTLTGNLRGWSRGTVFALENGQRWRVIDGEYYAGKPLGGTKVTVSPGKISGWYLQVDGHNPRPKVQRAD
;
A
#
# COMPACT_ATOMS: atom_id res chain seq x y z
N MET A 1 -38.01 37.14 29.59
CA MET A 1 -37.42 37.43 28.27
C MET A 1 -35.99 37.91 28.47
N THR A 2 -34.99 37.02 28.38
CA THR A 2 -33.59 37.37 28.06
C THR A 2 -32.85 36.06 27.72
N MET A 3 -32.71 35.79 26.42
CA MET A 3 -31.96 34.65 25.87
C MET A 3 -30.46 34.85 26.09
N ARG A 4 -29.75 33.80 26.54
CA ARG A 4 -28.29 33.76 26.55
C ARG A 4 -27.81 33.37 25.15
N LEU A 5 -27.11 34.30 24.50
CA LEU A 5 -26.62 34.19 23.14
C LEU A 5 -25.31 33.38 23.09
N ASN A 6 -25.37 32.29 22.35
CA ASN A 6 -24.33 31.29 22.12
C ASN A 6 -23.13 31.90 21.36
N ARG A 7 -21.92 31.86 21.93
CA ARG A 7 -20.68 32.24 21.22
C ARG A 7 -20.20 31.07 20.39
N LEU A 8 -20.59 31.03 19.12
CA LEU A 8 -19.96 30.21 18.09
C LEU A 8 -18.73 30.96 17.55
N LEU A 9 -17.53 30.47 17.85
CA LEU A 9 -16.28 30.95 17.26
C LEU A 9 -16.02 30.12 15.98
N PRO A 10 -15.77 30.74 14.81
CA PRO A 10 -15.68 30.04 13.54
C PRO A 10 -14.34 29.30 13.41
N PHE A 11 -14.41 28.01 13.11
CA PHE A 11 -13.26 27.14 12.82
C PHE A 11 -12.70 27.51 11.43
N ALA A 12 -11.58 28.23 11.43
CA ALA A 12 -10.89 28.67 10.23
C ALA A 12 -10.28 27.48 9.47
N LEU A 13 -10.92 27.16 8.34
CA LEU A 13 -10.35 26.83 7.04
C LEU A 13 -8.87 26.37 7.04
N LEU A 14 -8.64 25.07 7.21
CA LEU A 14 -7.39 24.42 6.82
C LEU A 14 -7.61 23.65 5.51
N CYS A 15 -7.69 24.38 4.39
CA CYS A 15 -7.56 23.79 3.05
C CYS A 15 -6.09 23.40 2.83
N ALA A 16 -5.65 22.29 3.43
CA ALA A 16 -4.40 21.67 3.07
C ALA A 16 -4.58 20.98 1.71
N LEU A 17 -3.96 21.59 0.72
CA LEU A 17 -3.86 21.18 -0.67
C LEU A 17 -3.52 19.67 -0.78
N ALA A 18 -4.53 18.82 -0.97
CA ALA A 18 -4.34 17.44 -1.36
C ALA A 18 -3.89 17.43 -2.83
N LEU A 19 -2.60 17.63 -3.08
CA LEU A 19 -2.04 17.43 -4.41
C LEU A 19 -2.24 15.96 -4.77
N PRO A 20 -3.01 15.63 -5.83
CA PRO A 20 -3.07 14.26 -6.30
C PRO A 20 -1.65 13.85 -6.68
N LEU A 21 -1.24 12.66 -6.22
CA LEU A 21 -0.01 12.00 -6.62
C LEU A 21 -0.16 11.63 -8.10
N GLN A 22 -0.01 12.62 -8.99
CA GLN A 22 -0.25 12.45 -10.40
C GLN A 22 0.81 11.50 -10.96
N ALA A 23 0.35 10.57 -11.79
CA ALA A 23 1.25 9.82 -12.65
C ALA A 23 2.11 10.86 -13.41
N ARG A 24 3.44 10.73 -13.33
CA ARG A 24 4.34 11.67 -14.00
C ARG A 24 3.94 11.72 -15.47
N GLU A 25 3.74 12.91 -16.02
CA GLU A 25 3.37 13.09 -17.42
C GLU A 25 4.46 12.51 -18.34
N TYR A 26 4.08 12.02 -19.51
CA TYR A 26 5.07 11.54 -20.48
C TYR A 26 5.80 12.76 -21.05
N VAL A 27 7.13 12.66 -21.14
CA VAL A 27 7.95 13.70 -21.74
C VAL A 27 8.57 13.10 -22.98
N ASP A 28 8.35 13.76 -24.12
CA ASP A 28 8.84 13.32 -25.43
C ASP A 28 10.32 12.95 -25.37
N ILE A 29 10.69 11.85 -26.04
CA ILE A 29 12.03 11.29 -25.98
C ILE A 29 13.13 12.30 -26.36
N GLN A 30 12.84 13.20 -27.31
CA GLN A 30 13.75 14.24 -27.78
C GLN A 30 14.10 15.27 -26.69
N LYS A 31 13.16 15.55 -25.77
CA LYS A 31 13.39 16.49 -24.65
C LYS A 31 14.20 15.86 -23.52
N ARG A 32 14.39 14.55 -23.55
CA ARG A 32 15.11 13.78 -22.51
C ARG A 32 16.54 13.46 -22.90
N LEU A 33 16.89 13.62 -24.17
CA LEU A 33 18.19 13.27 -24.72
C LEU A 33 18.98 14.53 -25.08
N THR A 34 20.30 14.44 -24.99
CA THR A 34 21.18 15.48 -25.55
C THR A 34 21.23 15.35 -27.08
N PRO A 35 21.62 16.41 -27.82
CA PRO A 35 21.79 16.33 -29.27
C PRO A 35 22.79 15.24 -29.69
N GLU A 36 23.85 15.05 -28.90
CA GLU A 36 24.83 13.97 -29.12
C GLU A 36 24.19 12.58 -28.97
N GLN A 37 23.32 12.40 -27.98
CA GLN A 37 22.58 11.15 -27.78
C GLN A 37 21.54 10.92 -28.89
N MET A 38 20.84 11.96 -29.34
CA MET A 38 19.91 11.85 -30.49
C MET A 38 20.65 11.40 -31.75
N LYS A 39 21.85 11.92 -31.98
CA LYS A 39 22.69 11.53 -33.11
C LYS A 39 23.25 10.12 -32.95
N ALA A 40 23.75 9.77 -31.76
CA ALA A 40 24.30 8.45 -31.47
C ALA A 40 23.25 7.32 -31.53
N THR A 41 21.99 7.64 -31.23
CA THR A 41 20.86 6.69 -31.31
C THR A 41 20.18 6.68 -32.68
N GLY A 42 20.57 7.57 -33.60
CA GLY A 42 19.92 7.71 -34.91
C GLY A 42 18.51 8.31 -34.86
N LEU A 43 18.03 8.74 -33.68
CA LEU A 43 16.73 9.39 -33.51
C LEU A 43 16.63 10.72 -34.28
N ASP A 44 17.76 11.36 -34.54
CA ASP A 44 17.87 12.58 -35.35
C ASP A 44 17.42 12.39 -36.83
N GLN A 45 17.48 11.15 -37.34
CA GLN A 45 17.12 10.83 -38.73
C GLN A 45 15.64 10.51 -38.93
N LEU A 46 14.88 10.37 -37.85
CA LEU A 46 13.47 10.01 -37.92
C LEU A 46 12.62 11.21 -38.35
N SER A 47 11.60 10.95 -39.17
CA SER A 47 10.62 11.97 -39.54
C SER A 47 9.77 12.37 -38.32
N GLY A 48 9.11 13.53 -38.39
CA GLY A 48 8.21 13.99 -37.33
C GLY A 48 7.09 12.99 -37.02
N GLU A 49 6.53 12.35 -38.05
CA GLU A 49 5.50 11.32 -37.89
C GLU A 49 6.05 10.06 -37.21
N GLN A 50 7.27 9.62 -37.58
CA GLN A 50 7.93 8.47 -36.95
C GLN A 50 8.24 8.75 -35.48
N LEU A 51 8.69 9.95 -35.16
CA LEU A 51 8.94 10.37 -33.77
C LEU A 51 7.65 10.44 -32.97
N GLN A 52 6.56 10.92 -33.57
CA GLN A 52 5.26 10.95 -32.91
C GLN A 52 4.74 9.55 -32.60
N LEU A 53 4.84 8.61 -33.56
CA LEU A 53 4.48 7.21 -33.35
C LEU A 53 5.32 6.57 -32.23
N LEU A 54 6.64 6.80 -32.24
CA LEU A 54 7.55 6.31 -31.21
C LEU A 54 7.16 6.82 -29.81
N ASN A 55 6.86 8.11 -29.68
CA ASN A 55 6.46 8.69 -28.40
C ASN A 55 5.12 8.11 -27.90
N SER A 56 4.16 7.83 -28.79
CA SER A 56 2.89 7.18 -28.41
C SER A 56 3.12 5.78 -27.84
N LEU A 57 3.92 4.95 -28.53
CA LEU A 57 4.23 3.59 -28.08
C LEU A 57 4.94 3.59 -26.71
N LEU A 58 5.89 4.49 -26.52
CA LEU A 58 6.62 4.62 -25.24
C LEU A 58 5.71 5.08 -24.09
N ASP A 59 4.72 5.94 -24.36
CA ASP A 59 3.73 6.33 -23.35
C ASP A 59 2.77 5.17 -23.01
N GLU A 60 2.34 4.41 -24.01
CA GLU A 60 1.48 3.23 -23.86
C GLU A 60 2.18 2.13 -23.05
N ASP A 61 3.43 1.78 -23.38
CA ASP A 61 4.23 0.81 -22.63
C ASP A 61 4.38 1.21 -21.17
N ARG A 62 4.67 2.50 -20.93
CA ARG A 62 4.75 3.03 -19.57
C ARG A 62 3.42 2.90 -18.83
N LYS A 63 2.30 3.23 -19.48
CA LYS A 63 0.96 3.07 -18.90
C LYS A 63 0.67 1.60 -18.60
N ALA A 64 1.04 0.68 -19.49
CA ALA A 64 0.88 -0.75 -19.28
C ALA A 64 1.66 -1.23 -18.06
N VAL A 65 2.93 -0.84 -17.91
CA VAL A 65 3.74 -1.17 -16.72
C VAL A 65 3.13 -0.58 -15.45
N VAL A 66 2.65 0.66 -15.49
CA VAL A 66 1.98 1.29 -14.32
C VAL A 66 0.70 0.54 -13.96
N GLU A 67 -0.09 0.12 -14.93
CA GLU A 67 -1.31 -0.67 -14.71
C GLU A 67 -0.99 -2.08 -14.21
N GLU A 68 0.07 -2.71 -14.71
CA GLU A 68 0.55 -4.01 -14.24
C GLU A 68 1.00 -3.93 -12.79
N VAL A 69 1.85 -2.96 -12.43
CA VAL A 69 2.25 -2.71 -11.04
C VAL A 69 1.03 -2.39 -10.17
N ARG A 70 0.02 -1.67 -10.68
CA ARG A 70 -1.25 -1.44 -9.95
C ARG A 70 -2.04 -2.72 -9.74
N LYS A 71 -2.08 -3.64 -10.71
CA LYS A 71 -2.75 -4.95 -10.60
C LYS A 71 -2.02 -5.86 -9.62
N GLU A 72 -0.69 -5.98 -9.75
CA GLU A 72 0.15 -6.71 -8.80
C GLU A 72 -0.02 -6.16 -7.38
N ARG A 73 -0.09 -4.83 -7.21
CA ARG A 73 -0.40 -4.20 -5.91
C ARG A 73 -1.81 -4.50 -5.37
N ARG A 74 -2.78 -4.85 -6.22
CA ARG A 74 -4.12 -5.30 -5.79
C ARG A 74 -4.08 -6.77 -5.38
N ASP A 75 -3.37 -7.60 -6.14
CA ASP A 75 -3.33 -9.05 -5.96
C ASP A 75 -2.43 -9.46 -4.78
N ASP A 76 -1.35 -8.73 -4.51
CA ASP A 76 -0.51 -8.92 -3.31
C ASP A 76 -1.22 -8.51 -2.01
N GLY A 77 -2.39 -7.88 -2.10
CA GLY A 77 -3.04 -7.17 -1.01
C GLY A 77 -2.23 -5.95 -0.56
N PRO A 78 -2.86 -4.96 0.12
CA PRO A 78 -2.18 -3.73 0.46
C PRO A 78 -0.93 -3.99 1.34
N ARG A 79 0.27 -3.71 0.81
CA ARG A 79 1.44 -3.40 1.64
C ARG A 79 1.14 -2.11 2.38
N VAL A 80 0.47 -2.23 3.52
CA VAL A 80 0.11 -1.08 4.35
C VAL A 80 1.36 -0.61 5.06
N THR A 81 1.99 0.39 4.45
CA THR A 81 2.65 1.44 5.20
C THR A 81 1.59 2.06 6.10
N GLY A 82 1.77 1.93 7.43
CA GLY A 82 0.82 2.37 8.43
C GLY A 82 0.28 3.77 8.14
N THR A 83 -1.05 3.88 8.12
CA THR A 83 -1.81 5.06 7.74
C THR A 83 -1.42 6.32 8.51
N LEU A 84 -1.17 7.40 7.76
CA LEU A 84 -1.68 8.74 8.12
C LEU A 84 -2.64 9.29 7.06
N PHE A 85 -2.62 8.82 5.80
CA PHE A 85 -3.58 9.23 4.76
C PHE A 85 -3.80 8.08 3.76
N GLY A 86 -5.01 7.51 3.70
CA GLY A 86 -5.34 6.46 2.73
C GLY A 86 -6.56 5.63 3.12
N GLY A 87 -7.75 6.21 3.00
CA GLY A 87 -9.03 5.51 3.14
C GLY A 87 -9.38 4.69 1.89
N ALA A 88 -8.55 3.71 1.55
CA ALA A 88 -8.87 2.74 0.50
C ALA A 88 -8.85 1.34 1.10
N GLY A 89 -10.04 0.74 1.23
CA GLY A 89 -10.25 -0.70 1.30
C GLY A 89 -9.33 -1.44 2.26
N LEU A 90 -9.42 -1.10 3.54
CA LEU A 90 -8.74 -1.81 4.62
C LEU A 90 -9.50 -3.11 4.93
N GLU A 91 -9.55 -4.03 3.96
CA GLU A 91 -10.29 -5.27 4.08
C GLU A 91 -9.59 -6.21 5.09
N PRO A 92 -10.32 -6.72 6.09
CA PRO A 92 -9.77 -7.66 7.04
C PRO A 92 -9.42 -8.97 6.34
N VAL A 93 -8.17 -9.42 6.48
CA VAL A 93 -7.72 -10.70 5.95
C VAL A 93 -8.09 -11.79 6.95
N THR A 94 -9.01 -12.68 6.57
CA THR A 94 -9.34 -13.87 7.37
C THR A 94 -8.66 -15.09 6.76
N SER A 95 -7.83 -15.79 7.53
CA SER A 95 -7.13 -16.99 7.07
C SER A 95 -6.87 -17.95 8.24
N THR A 96 -6.20 -19.07 7.98
CA THR A 96 -5.83 -20.06 9.00
C THR A 96 -4.33 -19.96 9.28
N LEU A 97 -3.92 -20.03 10.55
CA LEU A 97 -2.51 -20.14 10.89
C LEU A 97 -1.94 -21.48 10.44
N THR A 98 -0.84 -21.43 9.69
CA THR A 98 -0.12 -22.63 9.25
C THR A 98 1.01 -22.99 10.23
N GLY A 99 1.19 -24.29 10.47
CA GLY A 99 2.27 -24.82 11.31
C GLY A 99 2.00 -24.78 12.81
N ASN A 100 2.96 -25.22 13.62
CA ASN A 100 2.81 -25.38 15.08
C ASN A 100 3.22 -24.11 15.86
N LEU A 101 2.61 -22.97 15.56
CA LEU A 101 2.81 -21.75 16.35
C LEU A 101 2.24 -21.91 17.76
N ARG A 102 3.07 -21.86 18.79
CA ARG A 102 2.64 -21.93 20.21
C ARG A 102 2.44 -20.56 20.86
N GLY A 103 2.72 -19.50 20.12
CA GLY A 103 2.74 -18.14 20.62
C GLY A 103 3.53 -17.25 19.68
N TRP A 104 3.63 -15.99 20.05
CA TRP A 104 4.37 -14.98 19.32
C TRP A 104 5.04 -14.00 20.28
N SER A 105 6.16 -13.49 19.84
CA SER A 105 6.86 -12.34 20.43
C SER A 105 7.22 -11.37 19.31
N ARG A 106 7.64 -10.16 19.67
CA ARG A 106 8.18 -9.20 18.70
C ARG A 106 9.28 -9.86 17.86
N GLY A 107 9.14 -9.78 16.54
CA GLY A 107 10.02 -10.41 15.54
C GLY A 107 9.55 -11.78 15.05
N THR A 108 8.56 -12.40 15.71
CA THR A 108 8.02 -13.70 15.28
C THR A 108 7.37 -13.57 13.91
N VAL A 109 7.79 -14.41 12.97
CA VAL A 109 7.20 -14.51 11.63
C VAL A 109 6.32 -15.75 11.55
N PHE A 110 5.11 -15.58 11.06
CA PHE A 110 4.16 -16.67 10.84
C PHE A 110 3.61 -16.64 9.42
N ALA A 111 3.22 -17.82 8.93
CA ALA A 111 2.59 -17.98 7.63
C ALA A 111 1.10 -18.30 7.80
N LEU A 112 0.30 -17.71 6.93
CA LEU A 112 -1.12 -18.00 6.78
C LEU A 112 -1.31 -19.00 5.64
N GLU A 113 -2.42 -19.73 5.67
CA GLU A 113 -2.77 -20.75 4.66
C GLU A 113 -2.89 -20.16 3.25
N ASN A 114 -3.23 -18.88 3.14
CA ASN A 114 -3.25 -18.14 1.87
C ASN A 114 -1.84 -17.79 1.33
N GLY A 115 -0.77 -18.33 1.90
CA GLY A 115 0.62 -18.08 1.51
C GLY A 115 1.22 -16.79 2.05
N GLN A 116 0.43 -15.93 2.72
CA GLN A 116 0.94 -14.67 3.25
C GLN A 116 1.79 -14.87 4.49
N ARG A 117 2.87 -14.10 4.61
CA ARG A 117 3.75 -14.09 5.78
C ARG A 117 3.63 -12.78 6.52
N TRP A 118 3.55 -12.86 7.84
CA TRP A 118 3.36 -11.73 8.73
C TRP A 118 4.36 -11.79 9.88
N ARG A 119 4.88 -10.64 10.27
CA ARG A 119 5.80 -10.46 11.39
C ARG A 119 5.12 -9.68 12.49
N VAL A 120 5.20 -10.19 13.72
CA VAL A 120 4.80 -9.42 14.90
C VAL A 120 5.80 -8.32 15.15
N ILE A 121 5.32 -7.08 15.19
CA ILE A 121 6.14 -5.91 15.49
C ILE A 121 5.91 -5.42 16.92
N ASP A 122 4.75 -5.71 17.51
CA ASP A 122 4.45 -5.33 18.88
C ASP A 122 3.47 -6.32 19.53
N GLY A 123 3.68 -6.58 20.81
CA GLY A 123 2.93 -7.56 21.57
C GLY A 123 3.61 -8.94 21.67
N GLU A 124 3.31 -9.63 22.76
CA GLU A 124 3.76 -10.97 23.07
C GLU A 124 2.60 -11.80 23.61
N TYR A 125 2.58 -13.07 23.27
CA TYR A 125 1.63 -14.02 23.78
C TYR A 125 2.20 -15.43 23.71
N TYR A 126 1.99 -16.20 24.77
CA TYR A 126 2.33 -17.61 24.80
C TYR A 126 1.06 -18.41 25.10
N ALA A 127 0.69 -19.28 24.18
CA ALA A 127 -0.41 -20.22 24.37
C ALA A 127 0.14 -21.53 24.94
N GLY A 128 -0.55 -22.08 25.94
CA GLY A 128 -0.22 -23.41 26.45
C GLY A 128 -0.47 -24.54 25.44
N LYS A 129 -1.24 -24.28 24.37
CA LYS A 129 -1.53 -25.22 23.28
C LYS A 129 -1.05 -24.64 21.94
N PRO A 130 -0.65 -25.49 20.97
CA PRO A 130 -0.38 -25.03 19.60
C PRO A 130 -1.61 -24.34 19.00
N LEU A 131 -1.40 -23.17 18.42
CA LEU A 131 -2.38 -22.34 17.72
C LEU A 131 -2.46 -22.67 16.22
N GLY A 132 -1.67 -23.63 15.74
CA GLY A 132 -1.73 -24.14 14.38
C GLY A 132 -3.12 -24.65 14.01
N GLY A 133 -3.60 -24.30 12.82
CA GLY A 133 -4.96 -24.66 12.37
C GLY A 133 -6.07 -23.79 12.94
N THR A 134 -5.75 -22.74 13.71
CA THR A 134 -6.74 -21.80 14.23
C THR A 134 -7.05 -20.72 13.19
N LYS A 135 -8.32 -20.33 13.09
CA LYS A 135 -8.75 -19.19 12.28
C LYS A 135 -8.23 -17.89 12.90
N VAL A 136 -7.64 -17.05 12.06
CA VAL A 136 -7.14 -15.73 12.43
C VAL A 136 -7.61 -14.66 11.48
N THR A 137 -7.83 -13.47 12.02
CA THR A 137 -8.23 -12.29 11.27
C THR A 137 -7.18 -11.20 11.47
N VAL A 138 -6.48 -10.85 10.41
CA VAL A 138 -5.57 -9.70 10.38
C VAL A 138 -6.38 -8.50 9.92
N SER A 139 -6.69 -7.62 10.87
CA SER A 139 -7.53 -6.44 10.64
C SER A 139 -6.72 -5.16 10.88
N PRO A 140 -6.92 -4.11 10.08
CA PRO A 140 -6.30 -2.83 10.36
C PRO A 140 -6.95 -2.18 11.57
N GLY A 141 -6.14 -1.62 12.45
CA GLY A 141 -6.63 -0.94 13.64
C GLY A 141 -7.21 0.42 13.32
N LYS A 142 -8.12 0.90 14.18
CA LYS A 142 -8.75 2.22 14.06
C LYS A 142 -7.76 3.40 14.08
N ILE A 143 -6.56 3.19 14.64
CA ILE A 143 -5.54 4.24 14.85
C ILE A 143 -4.35 4.05 13.91
N SER A 144 -3.69 2.89 13.91
CA SER A 144 -2.61 2.60 12.97
C SER A 144 -2.20 1.13 12.95
N GLY A 145 -1.72 0.68 11.79
CA GLY A 145 -1.13 -0.66 11.60
C GLY A 145 -2.15 -1.80 11.59
N TRP A 146 -1.65 -3.02 11.39
CA TRP A 146 -2.45 -4.23 11.40
C TRP A 146 -2.37 -4.91 12.74
N TYR A 147 -3.48 -5.52 13.13
CA TYR A 147 -3.57 -6.32 14.34
C TYR A 147 -4.04 -7.71 13.96
N LEU A 148 -3.32 -8.71 14.45
CA LEU A 148 -3.77 -10.09 14.39
C LEU A 148 -4.83 -10.30 15.46
N GLN A 149 -5.94 -10.93 15.12
CA GLN A 149 -6.93 -11.42 16.05
C GLN A 149 -7.03 -12.93 15.88
N VAL A 150 -6.73 -13.67 16.93
CA VAL A 150 -6.85 -15.13 16.94
C VAL A 150 -8.17 -15.49 17.60
N ASP A 151 -8.92 -16.39 16.97
CA ASP A 151 -10.20 -16.81 17.52
C ASP A 151 -10.03 -17.41 18.93
N GLY A 152 -10.88 -17.00 19.87
CA GLY A 152 -10.79 -17.39 21.28
C GLY A 152 -9.64 -16.77 22.10
N HIS A 153 -8.88 -15.82 21.55
CA HIS A 153 -7.72 -15.21 22.23
C HIS A 153 -7.77 -13.67 22.23
N ASN A 154 -7.51 -13.07 23.40
CA ASN A 154 -7.64 -11.63 23.63
C ASN A 154 -6.45 -10.75 23.16
N PRO A 155 -5.18 -11.20 23.17
CA PRO A 155 -4.09 -10.33 22.74
C PRO A 155 -4.14 -10.14 21.23
N ARG A 156 -4.19 -8.88 20.82
CA ARG A 156 -4.15 -8.46 19.43
C ARG A 156 -2.80 -7.84 19.15
N PRO A 157 -1.76 -8.64 18.80
CA PRO A 157 -0.44 -8.09 18.53
C PRO A 157 -0.49 -7.25 17.26
N LYS A 158 0.35 -6.20 17.21
CA LYS A 158 0.54 -5.42 16.00
C LYS A 158 1.45 -6.21 15.06
N VAL A 159 1.05 -6.32 13.80
CA VAL A 159 1.74 -7.10 12.79
C VAL A 159 2.05 -6.24 11.55
N GLN A 160 3.06 -6.68 10.81
CA GLN A 160 3.46 -6.13 9.53
C GLN A 160 3.67 -7.27 8.54
N ARG A 161 3.45 -7.02 7.25
CA ARG A 161 3.81 -7.99 6.22
C ARG A 161 5.30 -8.31 6.27
N ALA A 162 5.63 -9.58 6.12
CA ALA A 162 6.99 -10.06 6.00
C ALA A 162 7.19 -10.56 4.56
N ASP A 163 8.22 -10.04 3.88
CA ASP A 163 8.72 -10.59 2.61
C ASP A 163 9.37 -11.96 2.85
#